data_AF-A0A8R1IBG2-F1
#
_entry.id   AF-A0A8R1IBG2-F1
#
_cell.length_a   1.000
_cell.length_b   1.000
_cell.length_c   1.000
_cell.angle_alpha   90.00
_cell.angle_beta   90.00
_cell.angle_gamma   90.00
#
_symmetry.space_group_name_H-M   'P 1'
#
loop_
_entity.id
_entity.type
_entity.pdbx_description
1 polymer ?
#
loop_
_entity_poly.entity_id
_entity_poly.type
_entity_poly.pdbx_seq_one_letter_code
_entity_poly.pdbx_strand_id
1 'polypeptide(L)'
;DYGRYDLTQLRFKKDRLIDDNLYCRGDGTLVYFFEMEELEKLLAEHDMQKQAMHVDRRLIVNRAKQVKMYRQWIQGKFVKSGGEE
;
A
#
# COMPACT_ATOMS: atom_id res chain seq x y z
N ASP A 1 -0.82 -3.79 2.46
CA ASP A 1 -1.30 -2.44 2.12
C ASP A 1 -1.07 -2.12 0.64
N TYR A 2 -1.41 -0.91 0.18
CA TYR A 2 -1.10 -0.40 -1.16
C TYR A 2 0.41 -0.15 -1.31
N GLY A 3 0.99 -0.66 -2.39
CA GLY A 3 2.38 -0.38 -2.75
C GLY A 3 2.49 0.86 -3.65
N ARG A 4 3.64 1.54 -3.60
CA ARG A 4 3.95 2.62 -4.52
C ARG A 4 3.81 2.20 -5.98
N TYR A 5 3.45 3.18 -6.80
CA TYR A 5 3.15 3.07 -8.22
C TYR A 5 1.98 2.11 -8.54
N ASP A 6 1.07 1.88 -7.58
CA ASP A 6 -0.23 1.28 -7.88
C ASP A 6 -1.01 2.19 -8.82
N LEU A 7 -1.79 1.61 -9.75
CA LEU A 7 -2.57 2.37 -10.71
C LEU A 7 -3.53 3.40 -10.06
N THR A 8 -3.99 3.18 -8.83
CA THR A 8 -4.80 4.19 -8.13
C THR A 8 -3.97 5.43 -7.81
N GLN A 9 -2.74 5.27 -7.31
CA GLN A 9 -1.78 6.37 -7.07
C GLN A 9 -1.55 7.19 -8.33
N LEU A 10 -1.23 6.52 -9.44
CA LEU A 10 -0.91 7.15 -10.72
C LEU A 10 -2.08 7.93 -11.34
N ARG A 11 -3.31 7.69 -10.87
CA ARG A 11 -4.53 8.37 -11.33
C ARG A 11 -5.00 9.46 -10.37
N PHE A 12 -4.39 9.62 -9.20
CA PHE A 12 -4.73 10.73 -8.33
C PHE A 12 -4.36 12.06 -8.99
N LYS A 13 -5.24 13.04 -8.82
CA LYS A 13 -5.01 14.41 -9.25
C LYS A 13 -4.22 15.15 -8.17
N LYS A 14 -3.43 16.15 -8.58
CA LYS A 14 -2.56 16.92 -7.68
C LYS A 14 -3.32 17.67 -6.58
N ASP A 15 -4.56 18.06 -6.82
CA ASP A 15 -5.46 18.70 -5.85
C ASP A 15 -5.90 17.79 -4.70
N ARG A 16 -5.61 16.48 -4.82
CA ARG A 16 -5.90 15.48 -3.77
C ARG A 16 -4.68 15.05 -2.98
N LEU A 17 -3.50 15.55 -3.34
CA LEU A 17 -2.26 15.28 -2.63
C LEU A 17 -2.28 16.05 -1.30
N ILE A 18 -2.12 15.33 -0.19
CA ILE A 18 -1.97 15.94 1.14
C ILE A 18 -0.48 16.06 1.46
N ASP A 19 0.26 14.98 1.25
CA ASP A 19 1.70 14.89 1.49
C ASP A 19 2.27 13.79 0.57
N ASP A 20 3.59 13.60 0.59
CA ASP A 20 4.27 12.57 -0.19
C ASP A 20 3.64 11.19 0.05
N ASN A 21 3.11 10.62 -1.02
CA ASN A 21 2.38 9.34 -1.04
C ASN A 21 1.07 9.29 -0.24
N LEU A 22 0.62 10.41 0.36
CA LEU A 22 -0.64 10.54 1.10
C LEU A 22 -1.66 11.35 0.31
N TYR A 23 -2.84 10.77 0.08
CA TYR A 23 -3.89 11.37 -0.75
C TYR A 23 -5.27 11.34 -0.06
N CYS A 24 -6.08 12.37 -0.30
CA CYS A 24 -7.49 12.39 0.03
C CYS A 24 -8.33 11.77 -1.10
N ARG A 25 -9.25 10.87 -0.76
CA ARG A 25 -10.19 10.24 -1.69
C ARG A 25 -11.45 11.10 -1.83
N GLY A 26 -12.23 10.83 -2.87
CA GLY A 26 -13.46 11.59 -3.15
C GLY A 26 -14.56 11.41 -2.09
N ASP A 27 -14.45 10.37 -1.26
CA ASP A 27 -15.32 10.09 -0.12
C ASP A 27 -14.79 10.70 1.21
N GLY A 28 -13.70 11.48 1.16
CA GLY A 28 -13.07 12.08 2.34
C GLY A 28 -12.13 11.15 3.11
N THR A 29 -12.01 9.88 2.72
CA THR A 29 -11.05 8.95 3.35
C THR A 29 -9.63 9.20 2.87
N LEU A 30 -8.63 8.83 3.67
CA LEU A 30 -7.22 8.94 3.29
C LEU A 30 -6.70 7.62 2.72
N VAL A 31 -5.71 7.72 1.84
CA VAL A 31 -4.94 6.57 1.36
C VAL A 31 -3.46 6.91 1.32
N TYR A 32 -2.64 6.00 1.81
CA TYR A 32 -1.18 6.07 1.76
C TYR A 32 -0.64 4.96 0.86
N PHE A 33 0.42 5.25 0.11
CA PHE A 33 1.10 4.28 -0.75
C PHE A 33 2.51 4.02 -0.24
N PHE A 34 2.73 2.85 0.33
CA PHE A 34 3.97 2.51 1.01
C PHE A 34 5.05 2.04 0.04
N GLU A 35 6.30 2.35 0.36
CA GLU A 35 7.44 1.51 -0.03
C GLU A 35 7.60 0.33 0.93
N MET A 36 8.22 -0.75 0.47
CA MET A 36 8.40 -1.95 1.28
C MET A 36 9.25 -1.66 2.54
N GLU A 37 10.38 -0.98 2.36
CA GLU A 37 11.33 -0.66 3.43
C GLU A 37 10.73 0.29 4.47
N GLU A 38 9.94 1.26 4.01
CA GLU A 38 9.22 2.20 4.86
C GLU A 38 8.21 1.47 5.76
N LEU A 39 7.39 0.59 5.20
CA LEU A 39 6.42 -0.17 5.96
C LEU A 39 7.10 -1.10 6.97
N GLU A 40 8.19 -1.76 6.58
CA GLU A 40 8.98 -2.60 7.49
C GLU A 40 9.52 -1.80 8.67
N LYS A 41 10.11 -0.63 8.40
CA LYS A 41 10.66 0.24 9.44
C LYS A 41 9.57 0.72 10.40
N LEU A 42 8.46 1.21 9.86
CA LEU A 42 7.32 1.70 10.64
C LEU A 42 6.80 0.61 11.60
N LEU A 43 6.65 -0.62 11.10
CA LEU A 43 6.15 -1.72 11.92
C LEU A 43 7.19 -2.17 12.96
N ALA A 44 8.48 -2.18 12.59
CA ALA A 44 9.56 -2.49 13.53
C ALA A 44 9.63 -1.49 14.70
N GLU A 45 9.39 -0.20 14.45
CA GLU A 45 9.30 0.86 15.47
C GLU A 45 8.14 0.65 16.46
N HIS A 46 7.17 -0.21 16.11
CA HIS A 46 6.01 -0.57 16.92
C HIS A 46 6.03 -2.03 17.38
N ASP A 47 7.22 -2.56 17.66
CA ASP A 47 7.40 -3.92 18.19
C ASP A 47 6.82 -5.02 17.30
N MET A 48 6.78 -4.83 15.97
CA MET A 48 6.35 -5.85 15.03
C MET A 48 7.53 -6.40 14.23
N GLN A 49 7.90 -7.64 14.50
CA GLN A 49 8.95 -8.37 13.78
C GLN A 49 8.42 -8.95 12.48
N LYS A 50 9.08 -8.61 11.36
CA LYS A 50 8.79 -9.16 10.04
C LYS A 50 9.09 -10.66 10.00
N GLN A 51 8.09 -11.45 9.61
CA GLN A 51 8.23 -12.88 9.31
C GLN A 51 8.38 -13.10 7.80
N ALA A 52 7.57 -12.41 7.00
CA ALA A 52 7.64 -12.45 5.55
C ALA A 52 7.04 -11.16 4.99
N MET A 53 7.58 -10.67 3.88
CA MET A 53 6.99 -9.55 3.16
C MET A 53 7.34 -9.64 1.67
N HIS A 54 6.38 -9.32 0.81
CA HIS A 54 6.60 -9.25 -0.64
C HIS A 54 5.64 -8.26 -1.30
N VAL A 55 6.00 -7.78 -2.49
CA VAL A 55 5.08 -7.03 -3.35
C VAL A 55 4.38 -7.99 -4.31
N ASP A 56 3.06 -8.02 -4.22
CA ASP A 56 2.18 -8.69 -5.16
C ASP A 56 1.81 -7.71 -6.29
N ARG A 57 2.26 -8.02 -7.51
CA ARG A 57 2.03 -7.23 -8.71
C ARG A 57 1.09 -7.97 -9.64
N ARG A 58 -0.07 -7.40 -9.94
CA ARG A 58 -1.08 -8.05 -10.79
C ARG A 58 -1.56 -7.15 -11.91
N LEU A 59 -1.75 -7.74 -13.09
CA LEU A 59 -2.55 -7.17 -14.15
C LEU A 59 -3.99 -7.68 -14.01
N ILE A 60 -4.89 -6.80 -13.61
CA ILE A 60 -6.33 -7.07 -13.60
C ILE A 60 -6.95 -6.45 -14.86
N VAL A 61 -7.80 -7.18 -15.58
CA VAL A 61 -8.47 -6.67 -16.78
C VAL A 61 -9.96 -6.58 -16.53
N ASN A 62 -10.51 -5.36 -16.58
CA ASN A 62 -11.95 -5.17 -16.67
C ASN A 62 -12.35 -5.22 -18.15
N ARG A 63 -12.85 -6.39 -18.59
CA ARG A 63 -13.21 -6.62 -20.01
C ARG A 63 -14.40 -5.77 -20.45
N ALA A 64 -15.42 -5.61 -19.60
CA ALA A 64 -16.59 -4.79 -19.95
C ALA A 64 -16.20 -3.33 -20.22
N LYS A 65 -15.27 -2.78 -19.43
CA LYS A 65 -14.76 -1.41 -19.57
C LYS A 65 -13.53 -1.30 -20.48
N GLN A 66 -13.00 -2.41 -20.98
CA GLN A 66 -11.76 -2.48 -21.76
C GLN A 66 -10.56 -1.79 -21.06
N VAL A 67 -10.47 -1.88 -19.73
CA VAL A 67 -9.39 -1.25 -18.94
C VAL A 67 -8.46 -2.31 -18.37
N LYS A 68 -7.15 -2.08 -18.54
CA LYS A 68 -6.08 -2.80 -17.84
C LYS A 68 -5.74 -2.09 -16.54
N MET A 69 -5.59 -2.86 -15.47
CA MET A 69 -5.33 -2.38 -14.13
C MET A 69 -4.05 -2.99 -13.57
N TYR A 70 -2.95 -2.26 -13.64
CA TYR A 70 -1.68 -2.65 -13.02
C TYR A 70 -1.72 -2.32 -11.54
N ARG A 71 -1.84 -3.35 -10.70
CA ARG A 71 -2.04 -3.19 -9.27
C ARG A 71 -0.81 -3.65 -8.51
N GLN A 72 -0.50 -2.94 -7.43
CA GLN A 72 0.62 -3.23 -6.54
C GLN A 72 0.15 -3.23 -5.10
N TRP A 73 0.33 -4.38 -4.44
CA TRP A 73 0.03 -4.54 -3.03
C TRP A 73 1.25 -5.05 -2.29
N ILE A 74 1.48 -4.54 -1.10
CA ILE A 74 2.45 -5.09 -0.17
C ILE A 74 1.70 -6.08 0.72
N GLN A 75 2.15 -7.33 0.71
CA GLN A 75 1.69 -8.36 1.63
C GLN A 75 2.78 -8.64 2.64
N GLY A 76 2.50 -8.40 3.92
CA GLY A 76 3.42 -8.62 5.01
C GLY A 76 2.80 -9.45 6.11
N LYS A 77 3.60 -10.32 6.72
CA LYS A 77 3.29 -11.11 7.90
C LYS A 77 4.27 -10.69 9.00
N PHE A 78 3.73 -10.31 10.14
CA PHE A 78 4.49 -9.81 11.28
C PHE A 78 4.05 -10.53 12.56
N VAL A 79 4.93 -10.56 13.55
CA VAL A 79 4.66 -11.05 14.90
C VAL A 79 4.99 -9.96 15.91
N LYS A 80 4.21 -9.85 16.98
CA LYS A 80 4.52 -8.91 18.07
C LYS A 80 5.76 -9.38 18.83
N SER A 81 6.77 -8.53 18.93
CA SER A 81 7.94 -8.71 19.77
C SER A 81 7.50 -8.61 21.23
N GLY A 82 7.35 -9.73 21.93
CA GLY A 82 6.97 -9.74 23.36
C GLY A 82 5.53 -10.14 23.66
N GLY A 83 4.85 -10.88 22.77
CA GLY A 83 3.74 -11.71 23.20
C GLY A 83 4.29 -12.90 23.99
N GLU A 84 4.24 -12.85 25.32
CA GLU A 84 4.36 -14.05 26.16
C GLU A 84 3.26 -15.05 25.73
N GLU A 85 3.62 -16.33 25.57
CA GLU A 85 2.64 -17.44 25.51
C GLU A 85 2.01 -17.68 26.89
#